data_AF-A0A7C3S3I7-F1
#
_entry.id   AF-A0A7C3S3I7-F1
#
_cell.length_a   1.000
_cell.length_b   1.000
_cell.length_c   1.000
_cell.angle_alpha   90.00
_cell.angle_beta   90.00
_cell.angle_gamma   90.00
#
_symmetry.space_group_name_H-M   'P 1'
#
loop_
_entity.id
_entity.type
_entity.pdbx_description
1 polymer ?
#
loop_
_entity_poly.entity_id
_entity_poly.type
_entity_poly.pdbx_seq_one_letter_code
_entity_poly.pdbx_strand_id
1 'polypeptide(L)'
;MVNYDQGEATQKDRRDGRNVMKTVRQLECAIVKGNIKRAVALTERCLQEGLPPSLVIERGILRGLEIVGEKWKTYEYFIPNVLVSAMATKLSLQTLHEAVKS
;
A
#
# COMPACT_ATOMS: atom_id res chain seq x y z
N MET A 1 -36.89 3.96 31.68
CA MET A 1 -35.79 3.05 31.28
C MET A 1 -35.89 2.91 29.77
N VAL A 2 -35.20 3.78 29.05
CA VAL A 2 -35.37 3.94 27.60
C VAL A 2 -34.56 2.84 26.92
N ASN A 3 -35.25 1.86 26.36
CA ASN A 3 -34.64 0.87 25.48
C ASN A 3 -34.23 1.60 24.20
N TYR A 4 -32.94 1.50 23.86
CA TYR A 4 -32.44 2.02 22.60
C TYR A 4 -32.89 1.06 21.49
N ASP A 5 -33.87 1.60 20.77
CA ASP A 5 -34.48 1.20 19.53
C ASP A 5 -33.49 0.64 18.50
N GLN A 6 -33.88 -0.44 17.82
CA GLN A 6 -33.20 -0.93 16.63
C GLN A 6 -33.43 0.03 15.46
N GLY A 7 -32.39 0.80 15.11
CA GLY A 7 -32.35 1.64 13.92
C GLY A 7 -31.56 0.98 12.78
N GLU A 8 -32.22 0.91 11.62
CA GLU A 8 -31.86 0.21 10.39
C GLU A 8 -30.64 0.76 9.63
N ALA A 9 -30.21 -0.05 8.65
CA ALA A 9 -29.47 0.31 7.43
C ALA A 9 -27.94 0.54 7.58
N THR A 10 -27.06 -0.15 6.86
CA THR A 10 -27.12 -0.23 5.39
C THR A 10 -26.30 -1.42 4.86
N GLN A 11 -26.97 -2.16 4.01
CA GLN A 11 -26.41 -3.13 3.07
C GLN A 11 -25.52 -2.41 2.04
N LYS A 12 -24.23 -2.13 2.35
CA LYS A 12 -23.28 -1.57 1.37
C LYS A 12 -21.88 -2.22 1.35
N ASP A 13 -21.61 -3.20 2.20
CA ASP A 13 -20.23 -3.61 2.50
C ASP A 13 -19.87 -5.05 2.09
N ARG A 14 -20.03 -5.39 0.80
CA ARG A 14 -19.54 -6.69 0.26
C ARG A 14 -18.81 -6.61 -1.08
N ARG A 15 -18.67 -5.41 -1.68
CA ARG A 15 -17.97 -5.22 -2.97
C ARG A 15 -16.59 -4.54 -2.85
N ASP A 16 -16.31 -3.83 -1.76
CA ASP A 16 -15.14 -2.94 -1.70
C ASP A 16 -13.83 -3.63 -1.25
N GLY A 17 -13.92 -4.65 -0.37
CA GLY A 17 -12.73 -5.38 0.11
C GLY A 17 -11.89 -6.05 -1.00
N ARG A 18 -12.46 -6.27 -2.20
CA ARG A 18 -11.74 -6.80 -3.36
C ARG A 18 -10.89 -5.74 -4.08
N ASN A 19 -11.26 -4.47 -4.01
CA ASN A 19 -10.51 -3.37 -4.64
C ASN A 19 -9.39 -2.87 -3.74
N VAL A 20 -9.66 -2.73 -2.44
CA VAL A 20 -8.69 -2.30 -1.43
C VAL A 20 -7.44 -3.21 -1.42
N MET A 21 -7.64 -4.52 -1.37
CA MET A 21 -6.54 -5.51 -1.48
C MET A 21 -5.81 -5.45 -2.83
N LYS A 22 -6.51 -5.03 -3.90
CA LYS A 22 -5.92 -4.89 -5.24
C LYS A 22 -4.98 -3.67 -5.31
N THR A 23 -5.34 -2.54 -4.69
CA THR A 23 -4.51 -1.32 -4.67
C THR A 23 -3.18 -1.57 -3.92
N VAL A 24 -3.24 -2.22 -2.76
CA VAL A 24 -2.05 -2.58 -1.96
C VAL A 24 -1.14 -3.55 -2.72
N ARG A 25 -1.71 -4.55 -3.40
CA ARG A 25 -0.93 -5.48 -4.24
C ARG A 25 -0.31 -4.79 -5.45
N GLN A 26 -0.99 -3.78 -6.01
CA GLN A 26 -0.42 -2.96 -7.08
C GLN A 26 0.74 -2.11 -6.57
N LEU A 27 0.65 -1.61 -5.34
CA LEU A 27 1.74 -0.86 -4.68
C LEU A 27 2.95 -1.76 -4.51
N GLU A 28 2.78 -2.96 -3.96
CA GLU A 28 3.83 -3.98 -3.86
C GLU A 28 4.52 -4.19 -5.21
N CYS A 29 3.74 -4.45 -6.27
CA CYS A 29 4.27 -4.65 -7.62
C CYS A 29 5.03 -3.43 -8.14
N ALA A 30 4.58 -2.21 -7.81
CA ALA A 30 5.23 -0.97 -8.20
C ALA A 30 6.57 -0.79 -7.48
N ILE A 31 6.65 -1.13 -6.19
CA ILE A 31 7.87 -1.13 -5.39
C ILE A 31 8.88 -2.14 -5.96
N VAL A 32 8.44 -3.37 -6.22
CA VAL A 32 9.30 -4.42 -6.82
C VAL A 32 9.86 -3.94 -8.16
N LYS A 33 9.03 -3.34 -9.01
CA LYS A 33 9.49 -2.83 -10.32
C LYS A 33 10.32 -1.55 -10.23
N GLY A 34 10.50 -0.95 -9.06
CA GLY A 34 11.16 0.35 -8.89
C GLY A 34 10.40 1.50 -9.57
N ASN A 35 9.09 1.39 -9.76
CA ASN A 35 8.29 2.44 -10.40
C ASN A 35 7.85 3.48 -9.37
N ILE A 36 8.71 4.47 -9.14
CA ILE A 36 8.53 5.54 -8.15
C ILE A 36 7.20 6.27 -8.34
N LYS A 37 6.94 6.79 -9.55
CA LYS A 37 5.73 7.59 -9.84
C LYS A 37 4.46 6.82 -9.50
N ARG A 38 4.45 5.53 -9.85
CA ARG A 38 3.29 4.66 -9.67
C ARG A 38 3.14 4.24 -8.21
N ALA A 39 4.23 4.01 -7.49
CA ALA A 39 4.21 3.68 -6.06
C ALA A 39 3.64 4.83 -5.21
N VAL A 40 4.07 6.07 -5.49
CA VAL A 40 3.52 7.28 -4.82
C VAL A 40 2.02 7.42 -5.06
N ALA A 41 1.59 7.37 -6.33
CA ALA A 41 0.17 7.51 -6.67
C ALA A 41 -0.71 6.40 -6.06
N LEU A 42 -0.19 5.17 -5.97
CA LEU A 42 -0.92 4.06 -5.32
C LEU A 42 -0.95 4.22 -3.81
N THR A 43 0.08 4.79 -3.19
CA THR A 43 0.11 5.09 -1.76
C THR A 43 -0.94 6.13 -1.41
N GLU A 44 -1.03 7.23 -2.16
CA GLU A 44 -2.08 8.24 -1.99
C GLU A 44 -3.48 7.63 -2.16
N ARG A 45 -3.65 6.79 -3.17
CA ARG A 45 -4.91 6.10 -3.42
C ARG A 45 -5.29 5.18 -2.25
N CYS A 46 -4.34 4.43 -1.69
CA CYS A 46 -4.61 3.61 -0.50
C CYS A 46 -5.13 4.46 0.66
N LEU A 47 -4.53 5.64 0.89
CA LEU A 47 -4.96 6.56 1.94
C LEU A 47 -6.36 7.14 1.65
N GLN A 48 -6.65 7.48 0.38
CA GLN A 48 -7.98 7.92 -0.05
C GLN A 48 -9.05 6.84 0.10
N GLU A 49 -8.68 5.57 -0.09
CA GLU A 49 -9.54 4.40 0.15
C GLU A 49 -9.74 4.13 1.66
N GLY A 50 -9.19 4.96 2.55
CA GLY A 50 -9.36 4.86 4.00
C GLY A 50 -8.52 3.76 4.64
N LEU A 51 -7.50 3.23 3.94
CA LEU A 51 -6.61 2.22 4.50
C LEU A 51 -5.75 2.81 5.62
N PRO A 52 -5.56 2.08 6.73
CA PRO A 52 -4.64 2.50 7.77
C PRO A 52 -3.21 2.50 7.22
N PRO A 53 -2.41 3.55 7.50
CA PRO A 53 -1.03 3.66 7.01
C PRO A 53 -0.16 2.45 7.35
N SER A 54 -0.34 1.86 8.54
CA SER A 54 0.36 0.64 8.97
C SER A 54 0.14 -0.52 8.00
N LEU A 55 -1.08 -0.72 7.53
CA LEU A 55 -1.41 -1.80 6.60
C LEU A 55 -0.78 -1.57 5.23
N VAL A 56 -0.75 -0.32 4.74
CA VAL A 56 -0.09 0.03 3.46
C VAL A 56 1.41 -0.27 3.52
N ILE A 57 2.04 0.02 4.66
CA ILE A 57 3.45 -0.27 4.90
C ILE A 57 3.70 -1.77 4.95
N GLU A 58 3.00 -2.50 5.82
CA GLU A 58 3.22 -3.94 6.03
C GLU A 58 2.87 -4.77 4.78
N ARG A 59 1.71 -4.52 4.17
CA ARG A 59 1.18 -5.35 3.08
C ARG A 59 1.61 -4.88 1.70
N GLY A 60 2.01 -3.62 1.54
CA GLY A 60 2.45 -3.07 0.26
C GLY A 60 3.97 -2.93 0.19
N ILE A 61 4.52 -2.04 1.02
CA ILE A 61 5.92 -1.62 0.93
C ILE A 61 6.88 -2.72 1.42
N LEU A 62 6.66 -3.24 2.63
CA LEU A 62 7.51 -4.25 3.24
C LEU A 62 7.50 -5.54 2.42
N ARG A 63 6.30 -5.97 2.00
CA ARG A 63 6.16 -7.14 1.13
C ARG A 63 6.87 -6.97 -0.22
N GLY A 64 6.83 -5.75 -0.78
CA GLY A 64 7.59 -5.43 -1.99
C GLY A 64 9.09 -5.55 -1.80
N LEU A 65 9.63 -5.06 -0.67
CA LEU A 65 11.04 -5.19 -0.33
C LEU A 65 11.48 -6.63 -0.08
N GLU A 66 10.65 -7.47 0.54
CA GLU A 66 10.93 -8.89 0.71
C GLU A 66 11.12 -9.58 -0.64
N ILE A 67 10.24 -9.32 -1.60
CA ILE A 67 10.34 -9.87 -2.97
C ILE A 67 11.61 -9.36 -3.66
N VAL A 68 11.96 -8.08 -3.51
CA VAL A 68 13.21 -7.53 -4.04
C VAL A 68 14.42 -8.24 -3.44
N GLY A 69 14.39 -8.53 -2.13
CA GLY A 69 15.44 -9.28 -1.43
C GLY A 69 15.55 -10.73 -1.91
N GLU A 70 14.43 -11.39 -2.18
CA GLU A 70 14.42 -12.72 -2.81
C GLU A 70 15.01 -12.67 -4.22
N LYS A 71 14.60 -11.69 -5.05
CA LYS A 71 15.12 -11.50 -6.41
C LYS A 71 16.60 -11.15 -6.46
N TRP A 72 17.09 -10.44 -5.46
CA TRP A 72 18.51 -10.17 -5.29
C TRP A 72 19.28 -11.47 -5.01
N LYS A 73 18.75 -12.35 -4.16
CA LYS A 73 19.35 -13.66 -3.86
C LYS A 73 19.34 -14.62 -5.06
N THR A 74 18.32 -14.53 -5.93
CA THR A 74 18.21 -15.37 -7.15
C THR A 74 18.96 -14.80 -8.36
N TYR A 75 19.74 -13.72 -8.20
CA TYR A 75 20.44 -13.01 -9.29
C TYR A 75 19.52 -12.45 -10.38
N GLU A 76 18.22 -12.30 -10.10
CA GLU A 76 17.28 -11.62 -11.00
C GLU A 76 17.43 -10.10 -10.93
N TYR A 77 17.73 -9.57 -9.73
CA TYR A 77 17.86 -8.13 -9.47
C TYR A 77 19.31 -7.77 -9.15
N PHE A 78 19.79 -6.67 -9.75
CA PHE A 78 21.12 -6.12 -9.52
C PHE A 78 21.04 -4.80 -8.75
N ILE A 79 22.20 -4.21 -8.42
CA ILE A 79 22.29 -3.04 -7.54
C ILE A 79 21.39 -1.90 -8.05
N PRO A 80 21.35 -1.60 -9.37
CA PRO A 80 20.44 -0.59 -9.89
C PRO A 80 18.97 -0.87 -9.57
N ASN A 81 18.52 -2.13 -9.70
CA ASN A 81 17.14 -2.54 -9.40
C ASN A 81 16.79 -2.37 -7.92
N VAL A 82 17.72 -2.73 -7.03
CA VAL A 82 17.53 -2.57 -5.58
C VAL A 82 17.49 -1.08 -5.22
N LEU A 83 18.36 -0.26 -5.81
CA LEU A 83 18.38 1.19 -5.58
C LEU A 83 17.08 1.87 -6.01
N VAL A 84 16.53 1.55 -7.18
CA VAL A 84 15.25 2.13 -7.61
C VAL A 84 14.07 1.68 -6.75
N SER A 85 14.09 0.43 -6.27
CA SER A 85 13.06 -0.09 -5.34
C SER A 85 13.14 0.61 -3.99
N ALA A 86 14.35 0.84 -3.48
CA ALA A 86 14.58 1.60 -2.24
C ALA A 86 14.16 3.07 -2.39
N MET A 87 14.42 3.70 -3.54
CA MET A 87 13.95 5.06 -3.83
C MET A 87 12.42 5.14 -3.88
N ALA A 88 11.76 4.20 -4.56
CA ALA A 88 10.30 4.12 -4.61
C ALA A 88 9.69 3.97 -3.21
N THR A 89 10.33 3.15 -2.37
CA THR A 89 9.94 2.97 -0.97
C THR A 89 10.07 4.26 -0.16
N LYS A 90 11.24 4.92 -0.22
CA LYS A 90 11.49 6.16 0.52
C LYS A 90 10.47 7.23 0.20
N LEU A 91 10.16 7.44 -1.09
CA LEU A 91 9.20 8.45 -1.52
C LEU A 91 7.76 8.09 -1.15
N SER A 92 7.38 6.80 -1.24
CA SER A 92 6.05 6.35 -0.81
C SER A 92 5.85 6.58 0.70
N LEU A 93 6.86 6.29 1.52
CA LEU A 93 6.83 6.56 2.97
C LEU A 93 6.76 8.06 3.26
N GLN A 94 7.48 8.89 2.51
CA GLN A 94 7.41 10.34 2.64
C GLN A 94 6.00 10.85 2.34
N THR A 95 5.38 10.42 1.24
CA THR A 95 3.99 10.77 0.90
C THR A 95 3.01 10.38 2.01
N LEU A 96 3.18 9.18 2.58
CA LEU A 96 2.36 8.71 3.69
C LEU A 96 2.56 9.57 4.94
N HIS A 97 3.79 9.96 5.25
CA HIS A 97 4.07 10.84 6.39
C HIS A 97 3.40 12.21 6.25
N GLU A 98 3.51 12.83 5.07
CA GLU A 98 2.89 14.14 4.79
C GLU A 98 1.35 14.07 4.91
N ALA A 99 0.74 13.00 4.40
CA ALA A 99 -0.70 12.82 4.43
C ALA A 99 -1.28 12.58 5.84
N VAL A 100 -0.50 12.01 6.77
CA VAL A 100 -0.93 11.76 8.16
C VAL A 100 -0.78 12.98 9.06
N LYS A 101 0.08 13.93 8.67
CA LYS A 101 0.35 15.15 9.44
C LYS A 101 -0.61 16.31 9.12
N SER A 102 -1.32 16.22 8.00
CA SER A 102 -2.30 17.22 7.54
C SER A 102 -3.71 16.94 8.05
#